data_AF-A0A7S4IJG1-F1
#
_entry.id   AF-A0A7S4IJG1-F1
#
_cell.length_a   1.000
_cell.length_b   1.000
_cell.length_c   1.000
_cell.angle_alpha   90.00
_cell.angle_beta   90.00
_cell.angle_gamma   90.00
#
_symmetry.space_group_name_H-M   'P 1'
#
loop_
_entity.id
_entity.type
_entity.pdbx_description
1 polymer ?
#
loop_
_entity_poly.entity_id
_entity_poly.type
_entity_poly.pdbx_seq_one_letter_code
_entity_poly.pdbx_strand_id
1 'polypeptide(L)'
;SEAEADPQSPSSKNIAEPEPKVAAKPAPTPPPHPSEPKTPAKGKGPPLSAAEEREQSMSRLSSFAPWNVPYRPHTDMAVFWHVPMSAGTTLEDIWSHCYGLVEANEIGVTLGHDADEELMILRFEDGGQYVNVDATTRDGLARAREMGLASSGLADVTLTPYLHDAADLFLETGHRGKCLALLRHPVDRAVSMFYYLKSVSPSDSPIHDMTAEEYAASPYCEENWMVRFLVDRPEGVLQWHHLDLAKEVLGRKCLVGLVEEFSDSLRRFEKYFGWSDGDGDGGSEHRSVTGQESREECESRLVREGDNRHVHPKYEEGTEAYELLKKKNGYDLMLYEYAKELFR
;
A
#
# COMPACT_ATOMS: atom_id res chain seq x y z
N SER A 1 -32.61 -63.69 43.16
CA SER A 1 -32.27 -63.91 41.73
C SER A 1 -32.50 -62.59 41.01
N GLU A 2 -31.71 -61.55 41.27
CA GLU A 2 -30.31 -61.38 40.84
C GLU A 2 -30.11 -61.60 39.35
N ALA A 3 -29.89 -60.48 38.65
CA ALA A 3 -28.92 -60.22 37.57
C ALA A 3 -29.45 -58.99 36.81
N GLU A 4 -28.73 -57.92 36.48
CA GLU A 4 -27.39 -57.41 36.77
C GLU A 4 -27.46 -55.97 36.21
N ALA A 5 -27.11 -54.97 37.01
CA ALA A 5 -27.07 -53.57 36.58
C ALA A 5 -25.61 -53.16 36.47
N ASP A 6 -25.17 -52.87 35.24
CA ASP A 6 -23.82 -52.45 34.91
C ASP A 6 -23.70 -50.91 35.05
N PRO A 7 -22.64 -50.35 35.68
CA PRO A 7 -22.53 -48.93 35.95
C PRO A 7 -21.90 -48.18 34.76
N GLN A 8 -22.65 -47.24 34.19
CA GLN A 8 -22.13 -46.30 33.20
C GLN A 8 -21.05 -45.40 33.80
N SER A 9 -19.92 -45.40 33.12
CA SER A 9 -18.71 -44.63 33.38
C SER A 9 -18.97 -43.12 33.22
N PRO A 10 -18.30 -42.24 33.99
CA PRO A 10 -18.46 -40.81 33.85
C PRO A 10 -17.85 -40.32 32.53
N SER A 11 -18.71 -39.73 31.70
CA SER A 11 -18.39 -39.00 30.48
C SER A 11 -17.24 -38.02 30.71
N SER A 12 -16.19 -38.16 29.90
CA SER A 12 -15.08 -37.24 29.77
C SER A 12 -15.61 -35.83 29.51
N LYS A 13 -15.30 -34.91 30.42
CA LYS A 13 -15.54 -33.48 30.21
C LYS A 13 -14.77 -33.06 28.96
N ASN A 14 -15.50 -32.74 27.90
CA ASN A 14 -14.99 -31.97 26.77
C ASN A 14 -14.45 -30.64 27.33
N ILE A 15 -13.12 -30.53 27.35
CA ILE A 15 -12.45 -29.24 27.48
C ILE A 15 -12.69 -28.58 26.12
N ALA A 16 -13.64 -27.65 26.09
CA ALA A 16 -13.83 -26.77 24.94
C ALA A 16 -12.52 -26.01 24.73
N GLU A 17 -11.91 -26.19 23.56
CA GLU A 17 -10.89 -25.29 23.08
C GLU A 17 -11.47 -23.86 23.08
N PRO A 18 -10.71 -22.85 23.53
CA PRO A 18 -11.21 -21.49 23.54
C PRO A 18 -11.52 -21.05 22.11
N GLU A 19 -12.73 -20.57 21.89
CA GLU A 19 -13.12 -19.94 20.62
C GLU A 19 -12.09 -18.87 20.23
N PRO A 20 -11.62 -18.85 18.97
CA PRO A 20 -10.70 -17.82 18.51
C PRO A 20 -11.39 -16.46 18.69
N LYS A 21 -10.68 -15.53 19.32
CA LYS A 21 -11.18 -14.18 19.58
C LYS A 21 -11.39 -13.47 18.26
N VAL A 22 -12.65 -13.17 17.96
CA VAL A 22 -13.08 -12.30 16.86
C VAL A 22 -12.38 -10.95 17.00
N ALA A 23 -11.61 -10.58 15.98
CA ALA A 23 -10.94 -9.29 15.94
C ALA A 23 -11.33 -8.55 14.66
N ALA A 24 -11.87 -7.35 14.83
CA ALA A 24 -12.16 -6.45 13.73
C ALA A 24 -10.85 -6.00 13.06
N LYS A 25 -10.89 -5.75 11.73
CA LYS A 25 -9.78 -5.14 10.99
C LYS A 25 -9.31 -3.89 11.73
N PRO A 26 -8.04 -3.79 12.15
CA PRO A 26 -7.54 -2.59 12.80
C PRO A 26 -7.59 -1.41 11.83
N ALA A 27 -7.75 -0.21 12.38
CA ALA A 27 -7.69 1.01 11.58
C ALA A 27 -6.31 1.11 10.89
N PRO A 28 -6.24 1.59 9.64
CA PRO A 28 -4.99 1.71 8.90
C PRO A 28 -3.99 2.57 9.69
N THR A 29 -2.73 2.15 9.68
CA THR A 29 -1.64 2.89 10.32
C THR A 29 -1.48 4.26 9.67
N PRO A 30 -1.16 5.31 10.44
CA PRO A 30 -0.88 6.62 9.86
C PRO A 30 0.28 6.49 8.88
N PRO A 31 0.18 7.14 7.71
CA PRO A 31 1.21 7.04 6.68
C PRO A 31 2.54 7.58 7.22
N PRO A 32 3.67 7.04 6.76
CA PRO A 32 4.97 7.47 7.24
C PRO A 32 5.17 8.94 6.92
N HIS A 33 5.33 9.75 7.98
CA HIS A 33 5.64 11.16 7.84
C HIS A 33 7.13 11.30 7.48
N PRO A 34 7.49 12.12 6.47
CA PRO A 34 8.90 12.33 6.10
C PRO A 34 9.78 12.88 7.24
N SER A 35 9.19 13.28 8.36
CA SER A 35 9.86 13.89 9.50
C SER A 35 9.95 13.00 10.74
N GLU A 36 9.87 11.67 10.63
CA GLU A 36 10.33 10.85 11.74
C GLU A 36 11.79 11.21 12.06
N PRO A 37 12.09 11.70 13.27
CA PRO A 37 13.42 12.19 13.59
C PRO A 37 14.39 11.01 13.65
N LYS A 38 15.08 10.73 12.54
CA LYS A 38 16.28 9.90 12.60
C LYS A 38 17.40 10.75 13.18
N THR A 39 18.01 10.23 14.24
CA THR A 39 19.27 10.74 14.80
C THR A 39 20.22 11.02 13.63
N PRO A 40 20.82 12.22 13.51
CA PRO A 40 21.63 12.56 12.35
C PRO A 40 22.76 11.54 12.23
N ALA A 41 22.74 10.77 11.15
CA ALA A 41 23.80 9.82 10.84
C ALA A 41 25.12 10.58 10.74
N LYS A 42 25.93 10.49 11.80
CA LYS A 42 27.27 11.06 11.85
C LYS A 42 28.13 10.36 10.79
N GLY A 43 28.57 11.12 9.80
CA GLY A 43 29.52 10.68 8.79
C GLY A 43 28.88 10.29 7.46
N LYS A 44 28.21 11.23 6.78
CA LYS A 44 28.04 11.11 5.32
C LYS A 44 29.23 11.80 4.67
N GLY A 45 29.87 11.11 3.71
CA GLY A 45 30.91 11.66 2.87
C GLY A 45 30.42 12.88 2.06
N PRO A 46 31.22 13.39 1.12
CA PRO A 46 30.76 14.48 0.26
C PRO A 46 29.42 14.12 -0.42
N PRO A 47 28.54 15.12 -0.65
CA PRO A 47 27.28 14.89 -1.35
C PRO A 47 27.55 14.26 -2.72
N LEU A 48 26.76 13.23 -3.07
CA LEU A 48 26.82 12.61 -4.39
C LEU A 48 26.44 13.64 -5.47
N SER A 49 27.06 13.51 -6.65
CA SER A 49 26.61 14.24 -7.82
C SER A 49 25.27 13.69 -8.32
N ALA A 50 24.53 14.50 -9.10
CA ALA A 50 23.25 14.07 -9.68
C ALA A 50 23.35 12.78 -10.52
N ALA A 51 24.49 12.57 -11.22
CA ALA A 51 24.72 11.36 -11.99
C ALA A 51 24.94 10.13 -11.10
N GLU A 52 25.66 10.29 -9.98
CA GLU A 52 25.88 9.22 -9.00
C GLU A 52 24.59 8.86 -8.24
N GLU A 53 23.81 9.87 -7.81
CA GLU A 53 22.50 9.63 -7.17
C GLU A 53 21.56 8.87 -8.12
N ARG A 54 21.52 9.28 -9.40
CA ARG A 54 20.73 8.60 -10.42
C ARG A 54 21.17 7.15 -10.62
N GLU A 55 22.47 6.91 -10.81
CA GLU A 55 22.99 5.56 -11.03
C GLU A 55 22.73 4.65 -9.82
N GLN A 56 22.98 5.15 -8.60
CA GLN A 56 22.71 4.43 -7.37
C GLN A 56 21.22 4.06 -7.25
N SER A 57 20.33 5.02 -7.47
CA SER A 57 18.88 4.82 -7.42
C SER A 57 18.42 3.77 -8.43
N MET A 58 18.84 3.90 -9.70
CA MET A 58 18.42 2.98 -10.76
C MET A 58 19.02 1.58 -10.59
N SER A 59 20.25 1.48 -10.06
CA SER A 59 20.88 0.21 -9.72
C SER A 59 20.13 -0.50 -8.60
N ARG A 60 19.69 0.23 -7.57
CA ARG A 60 18.92 -0.35 -6.45
C ARG A 60 17.57 -0.89 -6.93
N LEU A 61 16.91 -0.17 -7.84
CA LEU A 61 15.65 -0.60 -8.47
C LEU A 61 15.83 -1.57 -9.65
N SER A 62 17.01 -2.20 -9.80
CA SER A 62 17.28 -3.12 -10.91
C SER A 62 16.46 -4.40 -10.86
N SER A 63 16.05 -4.83 -9.66
CA SER A 63 15.20 -6.00 -9.44
C SER A 63 13.72 -5.77 -9.81
N PHE A 64 13.32 -4.50 -10.00
CA PHE A 64 12.06 -4.17 -10.64
C PHE A 64 12.18 -4.24 -12.16
N ALA A 65 11.31 -5.05 -12.77
CA ALA A 65 11.20 -5.08 -14.22
C ALA A 65 10.55 -3.78 -14.74
N PRO A 66 10.89 -3.33 -15.96
CA PRO A 66 10.17 -2.22 -16.58
C PRO A 66 8.68 -2.54 -16.71
N TRP A 67 7.83 -1.52 -16.56
CA TRP A 67 6.36 -1.70 -16.62
C TRP A 67 5.91 -2.15 -18.01
N ASN A 68 6.59 -1.74 -19.08
CA ASN A 68 6.24 -2.08 -20.46
C ASN A 68 6.67 -3.49 -20.89
N VAL A 69 7.33 -4.25 -20.01
CA VAL A 69 7.58 -5.68 -20.21
C VAL A 69 6.35 -6.45 -19.71
N PRO A 70 5.88 -7.52 -20.38
CA PRO A 70 4.75 -8.32 -19.88
C PRO A 70 4.94 -8.84 -18.44
N TYR A 71 3.84 -9.00 -17.71
CA TYR A 71 3.80 -9.68 -16.41
C TYR A 71 4.03 -11.19 -16.59
N ARG A 72 4.67 -11.83 -15.59
CA ARG A 72 4.96 -13.27 -15.59
C ARG A 72 4.49 -13.89 -14.26
N PRO A 73 3.30 -14.50 -14.21
CA PRO A 73 2.62 -14.88 -12.96
C PRO A 73 3.45 -15.69 -11.95
N HIS A 74 4.41 -16.51 -12.40
CA HIS A 74 5.20 -17.37 -11.51
C HIS A 74 6.56 -16.78 -11.07
N THR A 75 6.97 -15.65 -11.65
CA THR A 75 8.32 -15.09 -11.43
C THR A 75 8.33 -13.59 -11.19
N ASP A 76 7.25 -12.91 -11.53
CA ASP A 76 7.08 -11.51 -11.24
C ASP A 76 5.99 -11.40 -10.15
N MET A 77 6.14 -10.46 -9.21
CA MET A 77 5.14 -10.15 -8.18
C MET A 77 4.67 -8.71 -8.33
N ALA A 78 3.38 -8.46 -8.22
CA ALA A 78 2.85 -7.09 -8.20
C ALA A 78 3.30 -6.37 -6.93
N VAL A 79 3.81 -5.15 -7.08
CA VAL A 79 4.15 -4.29 -5.95
C VAL A 79 3.44 -2.96 -6.14
N PHE A 80 2.46 -2.69 -5.28
CA PHE A 80 1.76 -1.43 -5.27
C PHE A 80 2.58 -0.40 -4.49
N TRP A 81 3.09 0.60 -5.21
CA TRP A 81 3.65 1.78 -4.57
C TRP A 81 2.52 2.58 -3.94
N HIS A 82 2.32 2.37 -2.66
CA HIS A 82 1.20 2.93 -1.92
C HIS A 82 1.46 4.41 -1.63
N VAL A 83 0.78 5.28 -2.38
CA VAL A 83 0.76 6.73 -2.13
C VAL A 83 -0.39 7.05 -1.16
N PRO A 84 -0.11 7.60 0.04
CA PRO A 84 -1.13 7.91 1.02
C PRO A 84 -2.23 8.82 0.45
N MET A 85 -3.47 8.59 0.89
CA MET A 85 -4.66 9.35 0.48
C MET A 85 -4.96 9.33 -1.02
N SER A 86 -4.47 8.31 -1.72
CA SER A 86 -4.72 8.09 -3.16
C SER A 86 -5.57 6.83 -3.41
N ALA A 87 -6.56 6.61 -2.54
CA ALA A 87 -7.51 5.47 -2.59
C ALA A 87 -6.87 4.08 -2.48
N GLY A 88 -5.73 3.96 -1.77
CA GLY A 88 -5.06 2.68 -1.51
C GLY A 88 -5.94 1.66 -0.80
N THR A 89 -6.58 2.03 0.32
CA THR A 89 -7.50 1.11 1.03
C THR A 89 -8.66 0.65 0.15
N THR A 90 -9.17 1.50 -0.75
CA THR A 90 -10.23 1.07 -1.69
C THR A 90 -9.70 0.03 -2.68
N LEU A 91 -8.44 0.14 -3.13
CA LEU A 91 -7.83 -0.90 -3.96
C LEU A 91 -7.59 -2.20 -3.18
N GLU A 92 -7.08 -2.11 -1.94
CA GLU A 92 -6.93 -3.25 -1.02
C GLU A 92 -8.26 -3.98 -0.86
N ASP A 93 -9.34 -3.27 -0.51
CA ASP A 93 -10.63 -3.91 -0.30
C ASP A 93 -11.16 -4.57 -1.59
N ILE A 94 -10.89 -4.00 -2.78
CA ILE A 94 -11.27 -4.59 -4.07
C ILE A 94 -10.44 -5.86 -4.34
N TRP A 95 -9.13 -5.80 -4.17
CA TRP A 95 -8.23 -6.93 -4.40
C TRP A 95 -8.52 -8.08 -3.46
N SER A 96 -8.65 -7.79 -2.17
CA SER A 96 -9.04 -8.74 -1.14
C SER A 96 -10.45 -9.30 -1.38
N HIS A 97 -11.50 -8.47 -1.38
CA HIS A 97 -12.88 -8.96 -1.28
C HIS A 97 -13.57 -9.24 -2.63
N CYS A 98 -13.18 -8.52 -3.69
CA CYS A 98 -13.75 -8.75 -5.01
C CYS A 98 -12.93 -9.77 -5.80
N TYR A 99 -11.60 -9.76 -5.67
CA TYR A 99 -10.71 -10.59 -6.50
C TYR A 99 -10.14 -11.80 -5.76
N GLY A 100 -10.17 -11.79 -4.42
CA GLY A 100 -9.60 -12.88 -3.62
C GLY A 100 -8.07 -12.95 -3.71
N LEU A 101 -7.42 -11.82 -3.98
CA LEU A 101 -5.96 -11.75 -4.00
C LEU A 101 -5.40 -11.82 -2.58
N VAL A 102 -4.23 -12.46 -2.45
CA VAL A 102 -3.48 -12.51 -1.21
C VAL A 102 -2.54 -11.30 -1.14
N GLU A 103 -2.70 -10.49 -0.10
CA GLU A 103 -1.94 -9.25 0.06
C GLU A 103 -0.80 -9.39 1.07
N ALA A 104 0.30 -8.67 0.85
CA ALA A 104 1.32 -8.43 1.87
C ALA A 104 1.29 -6.93 2.26
N ASN A 105 0.75 -6.64 3.44
CA ASN A 105 0.57 -5.31 4.03
C ASN A 105 0.51 -5.40 5.57
N GLU A 106 0.22 -4.31 6.26
CA GLU A 106 0.23 -4.22 7.73
C GLU A 106 -0.79 -5.15 8.42
N ILE A 107 -1.84 -5.57 7.71
CA ILE A 107 -2.86 -6.49 8.27
C ILE A 107 -2.26 -7.86 8.56
N GLY A 108 -1.24 -8.27 7.79
CA GLY A 108 -0.58 -9.57 7.92
C GLY A 108 0.02 -9.83 9.30
N VAL A 109 0.47 -8.81 10.01
CA VAL A 109 1.11 -8.97 11.34
C VAL A 109 0.15 -8.74 12.51
N THR A 110 -1.13 -8.50 12.21
CA THR A 110 -2.15 -8.32 13.24
C THR A 110 -2.39 -9.63 13.99
N LEU A 111 -3.12 -9.58 15.10
CA LEU A 111 -3.48 -10.77 15.91
C LEU A 111 -2.29 -11.57 16.48
N GLY A 112 -1.09 -10.97 16.54
CA GLY A 112 0.11 -11.58 17.10
C GLY A 112 0.96 -12.38 16.09
N HIS A 113 0.72 -12.17 14.79
CA HIS A 113 1.47 -12.80 13.70
C HIS A 113 2.80 -12.08 13.38
N ASP A 114 3.15 -11.03 14.14
CA ASP A 114 4.43 -10.32 14.05
C ASP A 114 5.63 -11.19 14.49
N ALA A 115 5.39 -12.17 15.36
CA ALA A 115 6.42 -13.07 15.89
C ALA A 115 6.55 -14.41 15.15
N ASP A 116 5.73 -14.67 14.14
CA ASP A 116 5.78 -15.93 13.39
C ASP A 116 7.13 -16.11 12.67
N GLU A 117 7.64 -17.33 12.64
CA GLU A 117 8.95 -17.65 12.01
C GLU A 117 8.83 -18.14 10.56
N GLU A 118 7.63 -18.55 10.13
CA GLU A 118 7.35 -19.09 8.79
C GLU A 118 6.29 -18.26 8.06
N LEU A 119 6.42 -18.15 6.72
CA LEU A 119 5.41 -17.47 5.92
C LEU A 119 4.15 -18.33 5.81
N MET A 120 3.00 -17.71 6.06
CA MET A 120 1.70 -18.35 5.88
C MET A 120 0.65 -17.35 5.42
N ILE A 121 -0.40 -17.87 4.79
CA ILE A 121 -1.58 -17.10 4.42
C ILE A 121 -2.56 -17.13 5.59
N LEU A 122 -2.88 -15.96 6.11
CA LEU A 122 -3.93 -15.71 7.07
C LEU A 122 -5.24 -15.48 6.32
N ARG A 123 -6.33 -16.06 6.82
CA ARG A 123 -7.68 -15.89 6.27
C ARG A 123 -8.56 -15.26 7.35
N PHE A 124 -9.19 -14.14 7.01
CA PHE A 124 -10.07 -13.40 7.90
C PHE A 124 -11.54 -13.74 7.62
N GLU A 125 -12.43 -13.46 8.58
CA GLU A 125 -13.86 -13.78 8.48
C GLU A 125 -14.56 -13.02 7.35
N ASP A 126 -14.04 -11.85 6.99
CA ASP A 126 -14.50 -11.02 5.87
C ASP A 126 -14.04 -11.54 4.49
N GLY A 127 -13.37 -12.71 4.47
CA GLY A 127 -12.82 -13.34 3.28
C GLY A 127 -11.43 -12.82 2.88
N GLY A 128 -10.91 -11.81 3.56
CA GLY A 128 -9.60 -11.24 3.23
C GLY A 128 -8.46 -12.21 3.48
N GLN A 129 -7.46 -12.14 2.62
CA GLN A 129 -6.29 -13.03 2.65
C GLN A 129 -4.99 -12.23 2.68
N TYR A 130 -4.15 -12.51 3.67
CA TYR A 130 -2.92 -11.75 3.89
C TYR A 130 -1.75 -12.68 4.19
N VAL A 131 -0.56 -12.37 3.70
CA VAL A 131 0.67 -13.01 4.17
C VAL A 131 1.10 -12.38 5.48
N ASN A 132 1.59 -13.17 6.43
CA ASN A 132 1.97 -12.74 7.78
C ASN A 132 3.25 -11.86 7.87
N VAL A 133 3.32 -10.80 7.07
CA VAL A 133 4.41 -9.83 6.99
C VAL A 133 3.85 -8.43 6.79
N ASP A 134 4.48 -7.43 7.41
CA ASP A 134 4.13 -6.02 7.21
C ASP A 134 5.05 -5.40 6.15
N ALA A 135 4.58 -5.32 4.90
CA ALA A 135 5.36 -4.68 3.84
C ALA A 135 5.28 -3.13 3.85
N THR A 136 4.51 -2.53 4.76
CA THR A 136 4.33 -1.08 4.82
C THR A 136 5.42 -0.37 5.62
N THR A 137 6.28 -1.13 6.32
CA THR A 137 7.43 -0.63 7.08
C THR A 137 8.76 -1.17 6.52
N ARG A 138 9.86 -0.45 6.75
CA ARG A 138 11.19 -0.90 6.31
C ARG A 138 11.65 -2.16 7.06
N ASP A 139 11.37 -2.25 8.35
CA ASP A 139 11.72 -3.41 9.17
C ASP A 139 10.89 -4.64 8.75
N GLY A 140 9.60 -4.44 8.45
CA GLY A 140 8.77 -5.52 7.95
C GLY A 140 9.13 -5.98 6.52
N LEU A 141 9.59 -5.08 5.63
CA LEU A 141 10.20 -5.46 4.36
C LEU A 141 11.50 -6.26 4.54
N ALA A 142 12.35 -5.88 5.50
CA ALA A 142 13.56 -6.62 5.80
C ALA A 142 13.24 -8.04 6.31
N ARG A 143 12.26 -8.17 7.21
CA ARG A 143 11.75 -9.48 7.67
C ARG A 143 11.16 -10.28 6.51
N ALA A 144 10.34 -9.67 5.66
CA ALA A 144 9.75 -10.34 4.50
C ALA A 144 10.81 -10.87 3.52
N ARG A 145 11.93 -10.14 3.35
CA ARG A 145 13.09 -10.59 2.58
C ARG A 145 13.73 -11.82 3.21
N GLU A 146 13.99 -11.78 4.51
CA GLU A 146 14.61 -12.89 5.25
C GLU A 146 13.77 -14.16 5.19
N MET A 147 12.44 -14.01 5.24
CA MET A 147 11.48 -15.11 5.12
C MET A 147 11.22 -15.56 3.68
N GLY A 148 11.82 -14.90 2.68
CA GLY A 148 11.74 -15.31 1.27
C GLY A 148 10.41 -14.99 0.59
N LEU A 149 9.73 -13.90 0.97
CA LEU A 149 8.42 -13.51 0.41
C LEU A 149 8.39 -13.51 -1.12
N ALA A 150 9.43 -12.98 -1.78
CA ALA A 150 9.46 -12.86 -3.23
C ALA A 150 9.42 -14.17 -4.00
N SER A 151 10.04 -15.21 -3.45
CA SER A 151 10.12 -16.54 -4.06
C SER A 151 9.10 -17.53 -3.50
N SER A 152 8.32 -17.15 -2.48
CA SER A 152 7.36 -18.06 -1.83
C SER A 152 6.13 -18.33 -2.71
N GLY A 153 5.75 -17.37 -3.57
CA GLY A 153 4.52 -17.42 -4.36
C GLY A 153 3.25 -17.26 -3.52
N LEU A 154 3.35 -16.77 -2.27
CA LEU A 154 2.21 -16.64 -1.36
C LEU A 154 1.44 -15.33 -1.51
N ALA A 155 2.09 -14.25 -1.95
CA ALA A 155 1.45 -12.95 -2.16
C ALA A 155 1.20 -12.70 -3.64
N ASP A 156 -0.01 -12.30 -3.98
CA ASP A 156 -0.37 -11.81 -5.32
C ASP A 156 0.04 -10.34 -5.49
N VAL A 157 -0.07 -9.55 -4.41
CA VAL A 157 0.32 -8.14 -4.38
C VAL A 157 0.98 -7.76 -3.05
N THR A 158 2.07 -6.99 -3.12
CA THR A 158 2.72 -6.39 -1.96
C THR A 158 2.49 -4.89 -1.96
N LEU A 159 2.07 -4.33 -0.83
CA LEU A 159 1.80 -2.90 -0.69
C LEU A 159 2.87 -2.23 0.14
N THR A 160 3.45 -1.15 -0.40
CA THR A 160 4.51 -0.44 0.31
C THR A 160 4.71 0.98 -0.20
N PRO A 161 4.99 1.96 0.67
CA PRO A 161 5.48 3.26 0.24
C PRO A 161 6.99 3.22 -0.12
N TYR A 162 7.72 2.18 0.31
CA TYR A 162 9.18 2.11 0.28
C TYR A 162 9.73 1.30 -0.91
N LEU A 163 9.53 1.77 -2.14
CA LEU A 163 9.93 1.05 -3.37
C LEU A 163 11.40 0.59 -3.38
N HIS A 164 12.30 1.41 -2.86
CA HIS A 164 13.73 1.09 -2.85
C HIS A 164 14.08 -0.06 -1.90
N ASP A 165 13.42 -0.14 -0.75
CA ASP A 165 13.58 -1.25 0.20
C ASP A 165 12.83 -2.49 -0.30
N ALA A 166 11.68 -2.31 -0.94
CA ALA A 166 10.94 -3.40 -1.57
C ALA A 166 11.70 -4.07 -2.72
N ALA A 167 12.62 -3.35 -3.38
CA ALA A 167 13.50 -3.92 -4.40
C ALA A 167 14.39 -5.03 -3.82
N ASP A 168 14.75 -4.93 -2.53
CA ASP A 168 15.63 -5.86 -1.85
C ASP A 168 14.97 -7.24 -1.64
N LEU A 169 13.63 -7.31 -1.65
CA LEU A 169 12.86 -8.56 -1.62
C LEU A 169 13.26 -9.51 -2.76
N PHE A 170 13.65 -8.96 -3.91
CA PHE A 170 13.85 -9.70 -5.16
C PHE A 170 15.32 -9.97 -5.48
N LEU A 171 16.25 -9.48 -4.66
CA LEU A 171 17.68 -9.69 -4.89
C LEU A 171 18.03 -11.18 -4.78
N GLU A 172 18.73 -11.70 -5.78
CA GLU A 172 19.25 -13.07 -5.80
C GLU A 172 18.18 -14.19 -5.74
N THR A 173 16.90 -13.86 -5.92
CA THR A 173 15.81 -14.84 -5.90
C THR A 173 15.49 -15.43 -7.28
N GLY A 174 15.85 -14.72 -8.36
CA GLY A 174 15.39 -15.01 -9.72
C GLY A 174 13.98 -14.47 -10.03
N HIS A 175 13.30 -13.89 -9.02
CA HIS A 175 12.02 -13.21 -9.15
C HIS A 175 12.22 -11.71 -9.36
N ARG A 176 11.16 -10.99 -9.75
CA ARG A 176 11.19 -9.53 -9.97
C ARG A 176 9.94 -8.84 -9.47
N GLY A 177 10.11 -7.59 -9.04
CA GLY A 177 8.98 -6.72 -8.74
C GLY A 177 8.37 -6.10 -10.01
N LYS A 178 7.05 -5.93 -10.00
CA LYS A 178 6.29 -5.18 -11.01
C LYS A 178 5.55 -4.06 -10.33
N CYS A 179 6.09 -2.84 -10.44
CA CYS A 179 5.50 -1.69 -9.78
C CYS A 179 4.19 -1.29 -10.46
N LEU A 180 3.18 -1.00 -9.66
CA LEU A 180 1.99 -0.25 -10.06
C LEU A 180 1.76 0.87 -9.05
N ALA A 181 1.12 1.96 -9.50
CA ALA A 181 0.86 3.12 -8.66
C ALA A 181 -0.48 3.74 -9.00
N LEU A 182 -1.23 4.17 -8.00
CA LEU A 182 -2.47 4.94 -8.15
C LEU A 182 -2.23 6.33 -7.58
N LEU A 183 -2.25 7.35 -8.43
CA LEU A 183 -1.88 8.71 -8.04
C LEU A 183 -3.10 9.62 -7.97
N ARG A 184 -3.05 10.57 -7.03
CA ARG A 184 -4.04 11.63 -6.87
C ARG A 184 -3.38 12.99 -7.05
N HIS A 185 -4.15 13.98 -7.50
CA HIS A 185 -3.68 15.36 -7.56
C HIS A 185 -3.04 15.78 -6.22
N PRO A 186 -1.78 16.27 -6.21
CA PRO A 186 -1.01 16.48 -4.97
C PRO A 186 -1.66 17.40 -3.95
N VAL A 187 -2.38 18.43 -4.40
CA VAL A 187 -3.10 19.34 -3.49
C VAL A 187 -4.29 18.62 -2.87
N ASP A 188 -5.06 17.88 -3.65
CA ASP A 188 -6.22 17.13 -3.14
C ASP A 188 -5.79 16.03 -2.18
N ARG A 189 -4.65 15.40 -2.46
CA ARG A 189 -3.99 14.44 -1.57
C ARG A 189 -3.61 15.09 -0.23
N ALA A 190 -2.96 16.26 -0.27
CA ALA A 190 -2.53 16.97 0.93
C ALA A 190 -3.71 17.51 1.77
N VAL A 191 -4.79 17.98 1.13
CA VAL A 191 -6.05 18.31 1.83
C VAL A 191 -6.63 17.07 2.49
N SER A 192 -6.69 15.95 1.77
CA SER A 192 -7.22 14.71 2.31
C SER A 192 -6.39 14.22 3.50
N MET A 193 -5.06 14.35 3.42
CA MET A 193 -4.13 14.06 4.51
C MET A 193 -4.40 14.92 5.74
N PHE A 194 -4.61 16.22 5.57
CA PHE A 194 -4.95 17.12 6.69
C PHE A 194 -6.16 16.64 7.47
N TYR A 195 -7.27 16.33 6.78
CA TYR A 195 -8.49 15.90 7.45
C TYR A 195 -8.39 14.50 8.06
N TYR A 196 -7.59 13.60 7.45
CA TYR A 196 -7.25 12.33 8.07
C TYR A 196 -6.47 12.56 9.37
N LEU A 197 -5.36 13.30 9.32
CA LEU A 197 -4.54 13.59 10.50
C LEU A 197 -5.35 14.29 11.60
N LYS A 198 -6.23 15.22 11.23
CA LYS A 198 -7.13 15.91 12.17
C LYS A 198 -8.13 14.96 12.84
N SER A 199 -8.61 13.93 12.14
CA SER A 199 -9.60 12.98 12.68
C SER A 199 -8.97 11.92 13.59
N VAL A 200 -7.73 11.50 13.31
CA VAL A 200 -7.02 10.48 14.10
C VAL A 200 -6.13 11.08 15.20
N SER A 201 -5.85 12.39 15.13
CA SER A 201 -5.05 13.08 16.14
C SER A 201 -5.78 13.14 17.50
N PRO A 202 -5.06 12.89 18.61
CA PRO A 202 -5.56 13.20 19.94
C PRO A 202 -6.04 14.66 20.07
N SER A 203 -7.01 14.91 20.95
CA SER A 203 -7.59 16.26 21.11
C SER A 203 -6.60 17.32 21.62
N ASP A 204 -5.45 16.92 22.16
CA ASP A 204 -4.36 17.81 22.59
C ASP A 204 -3.28 18.01 21.50
N SER A 205 -3.40 17.35 20.35
CA SER A 205 -2.53 17.54 19.19
C SER A 205 -2.75 18.92 18.56
N PRO A 206 -1.69 19.67 18.21
CA PRO A 206 -1.83 20.94 17.50
C PRO A 206 -2.64 20.83 16.20
N ILE A 207 -2.62 19.69 15.51
CA ILE A 207 -3.35 19.48 14.24
C ILE A 207 -4.87 19.48 14.47
N HIS A 208 -5.33 19.04 15.64
CA HIS A 208 -6.76 18.89 15.94
C HIS A 208 -7.53 20.21 15.75
N ASP A 209 -6.93 21.33 16.14
CA ASP A 209 -7.58 22.65 16.10
C ASP A 209 -7.17 23.51 14.90
N MET A 210 -6.19 23.09 14.10
CA MET A 210 -5.72 23.86 12.93
C MET A 210 -6.80 24.05 11.86
N THR A 211 -6.76 25.18 11.16
CA THR A 211 -7.37 25.35 9.84
C THR A 211 -6.51 24.72 8.74
N ALA A 212 -7.03 24.59 7.52
CA ALA A 212 -6.23 24.08 6.40
C ALA A 212 -5.08 25.02 6.02
N GLU A 213 -5.27 26.33 6.16
CA GLU A 213 -4.24 27.36 5.94
C GLU A 213 -3.11 27.21 6.98
N GLU A 214 -3.47 27.05 8.27
CA GLU A 214 -2.52 26.83 9.35
C GLU A 214 -1.74 25.52 9.15
N TYR A 215 -2.44 24.43 8.79
CA TYR A 215 -1.80 23.18 8.44
C TYR A 215 -0.82 23.33 7.27
N ALA A 216 -1.24 23.96 6.16
CA ALA A 216 -0.42 24.14 4.96
C ALA A 216 0.86 24.94 5.27
N ALA A 217 0.76 25.96 6.13
CA ALA A 217 1.89 26.76 6.60
C ALA A 217 2.74 26.06 7.68
N SER A 218 2.22 25.02 8.33
CA SER A 218 2.89 24.34 9.45
C SER A 218 3.96 23.32 9.00
N PRO A 219 4.84 22.89 9.92
CA PRO A 219 5.72 21.74 9.71
C PRO A 219 5.02 20.39 9.58
N TYR A 220 3.73 20.29 9.96
CA TYR A 220 2.94 19.05 9.88
C TYR A 220 2.44 18.73 8.47
N CYS A 221 2.44 19.73 7.58
CA CYS A 221 2.06 19.48 6.20
C CYS A 221 3.24 18.89 5.41
N GLU A 222 2.98 17.78 4.73
CA GLU A 222 3.98 17.10 3.91
C GLU A 222 4.42 17.98 2.73
N GLU A 223 5.67 17.79 2.30
CA GLU A 223 6.28 18.55 1.21
C GLU A 223 6.85 17.59 0.17
N ASN A 224 6.26 17.58 -1.03
CA ASN A 224 6.72 16.79 -2.19
C ASN A 224 6.91 15.29 -1.84
N TRP A 225 5.93 14.72 -1.11
CA TRP A 225 6.00 13.36 -0.60
C TRP A 225 6.30 12.33 -1.70
N MET A 226 5.63 12.45 -2.86
CA MET A 226 5.79 11.48 -3.94
C MET A 226 7.22 11.49 -4.51
N VAL A 227 7.76 12.68 -4.82
CA VAL A 227 9.13 12.80 -5.31
C VAL A 227 10.14 12.32 -4.27
N ARG A 228 9.95 12.66 -2.99
CA ARG A 228 10.86 12.22 -1.90
C ARG A 228 10.93 10.71 -1.78
N PHE A 229 9.79 10.02 -1.83
CA PHE A 229 9.76 8.56 -1.69
C PHE A 229 10.28 7.85 -2.94
N LEU A 230 10.00 8.36 -4.15
CA LEU A 230 10.54 7.78 -5.39
C LEU A 230 12.07 7.88 -5.49
N VAL A 231 12.68 8.89 -4.87
CA VAL A 231 14.15 9.10 -4.89
C VAL A 231 14.83 8.72 -3.57
N ASP A 232 14.13 8.06 -2.65
CA ASP A 232 14.59 7.67 -1.31
C ASP A 232 15.26 8.81 -0.53
N ARG A 233 14.67 10.01 -0.58
CA ARG A 233 15.18 11.22 0.06
C ARG A 233 14.13 11.85 0.98
N PRO A 234 13.93 11.29 2.19
CA PRO A 234 12.91 11.77 3.12
C PRO A 234 13.17 13.21 3.59
N GLU A 235 14.44 13.62 3.67
CA GLU A 235 14.85 14.92 4.21
C GLU A 235 15.70 15.74 3.25
N GLY A 236 15.86 17.02 3.59
CA GLY A 236 16.72 17.96 2.86
C GLY A 236 16.06 18.58 1.64
N VAL A 237 16.82 19.46 0.98
CA VAL A 237 16.33 20.27 -0.14
C VAL A 237 16.28 19.45 -1.42
N LEU A 238 15.10 19.38 -2.04
CA LEU A 238 14.93 18.82 -3.38
C LEU A 238 15.41 19.81 -4.45
N GLN A 239 15.95 19.24 -5.51
CA GLN A 239 16.52 19.94 -6.67
C GLN A 239 15.89 19.37 -7.94
N TRP A 240 16.01 20.08 -9.06
CA TRP A 240 15.45 19.67 -10.35
C TRP A 240 15.80 18.24 -10.77
N HIS A 241 17.05 17.81 -10.55
CA HIS A 241 17.47 16.45 -10.91
C HIS A 241 16.76 15.35 -10.11
N HIS A 242 16.23 15.66 -8.92
CA HIS A 242 15.39 14.71 -8.17
C HIS A 242 14.02 14.53 -8.80
N LEU A 243 13.43 15.61 -9.34
CA LEU A 243 12.20 15.48 -10.12
C LEU A 243 12.45 14.64 -11.38
N ASP A 244 13.57 14.86 -12.08
CA ASP A 244 13.94 14.07 -13.26
C ASP A 244 14.12 12.59 -12.91
N LEU A 245 14.78 12.29 -11.78
CA LEU A 245 14.93 10.93 -11.29
C LEU A 245 13.58 10.30 -10.90
N ALA A 246 12.71 11.03 -10.20
CA ALA A 246 11.38 10.56 -9.86
C ALA A 246 10.54 10.24 -11.11
N LYS A 247 10.59 11.09 -12.13
CA LYS A 247 9.96 10.84 -13.44
C LYS A 247 10.55 9.62 -14.12
N GLU A 248 11.87 9.42 -14.04
CA GLU A 248 12.52 8.24 -14.60
C GLU A 248 12.09 6.96 -13.89
N VAL A 249 12.07 6.95 -12.55
CA VAL A 249 11.58 5.80 -11.76
C VAL A 249 10.13 5.49 -12.12
N LEU A 250 9.23 6.48 -12.03
CA LEU A 250 7.82 6.30 -12.31
C LEU A 250 7.60 5.80 -13.74
N GLY A 251 8.18 6.49 -14.73
CA GLY A 251 7.96 6.21 -16.16
C GLY A 251 8.68 4.96 -16.69
N ARG A 252 9.68 4.44 -15.98
CA ARG A 252 10.34 3.16 -16.36
C ARG A 252 9.80 1.97 -15.59
N LYS A 253 9.45 2.12 -14.32
CA LYS A 253 9.19 0.99 -13.43
C LYS A 253 7.72 0.76 -13.14
N CYS A 254 6.89 1.81 -13.08
CA CYS A 254 5.54 1.70 -12.54
C CYS A 254 4.46 1.78 -13.62
N LEU A 255 3.49 0.87 -13.57
CA LEU A 255 2.24 0.99 -14.29
C LEU A 255 1.37 2.02 -13.56
N VAL A 256 1.14 3.17 -14.20
CA VAL A 256 0.43 4.30 -13.60
C VAL A 256 -1.08 4.14 -13.77
N GLY A 257 -1.80 4.42 -12.68
CA GLY A 257 -3.23 4.74 -12.62
C GLY A 257 -3.47 6.09 -11.95
N LEU A 258 -4.66 6.63 -12.12
CA LEU A 258 -5.10 7.93 -11.59
C LEU A 258 -6.40 7.78 -10.80
N VAL A 259 -6.50 8.43 -9.64
CA VAL A 259 -7.70 8.40 -8.80
C VAL A 259 -8.91 9.04 -9.51
N GLU A 260 -8.70 10.10 -10.30
CA GLU A 260 -9.77 10.72 -11.07
C GLU A 260 -10.30 9.82 -12.20
N GLU A 261 -9.51 8.83 -12.64
CA GLU A 261 -9.87 7.81 -13.64
C GLU A 261 -9.88 6.41 -12.98
N PHE A 262 -10.43 6.30 -11.76
CA PHE A 262 -10.29 5.11 -10.91
C PHE A 262 -10.71 3.81 -11.62
N SER A 263 -11.88 3.78 -12.25
CA SER A 263 -12.38 2.58 -12.94
C SER A 263 -11.50 2.18 -14.13
N ASP A 264 -10.94 3.13 -14.87
CA ASP A 264 -10.01 2.84 -15.96
C ASP A 264 -8.65 2.37 -15.44
N SER A 265 -8.23 2.90 -14.28
CA SER A 265 -7.01 2.48 -13.60
C SER A 265 -7.11 1.05 -13.09
N LEU A 266 -8.25 0.69 -12.48
CA LEU A 266 -8.51 -0.67 -12.02
C LEU A 266 -8.48 -1.67 -13.18
N ARG A 267 -9.25 -1.41 -14.24
CA ARG A 267 -9.25 -2.23 -15.47
C ARG A 267 -7.85 -2.38 -16.09
N ARG A 268 -7.04 -1.32 -16.05
CA ARG A 268 -5.66 -1.34 -16.53
C ARG A 268 -4.80 -2.30 -15.70
N PHE A 269 -4.91 -2.25 -14.37
CA PHE A 269 -4.15 -3.14 -13.49
C PHE A 269 -4.58 -4.59 -13.68
N GLU A 270 -5.88 -4.85 -13.64
CA GLU A 270 -6.47 -6.16 -13.89
C GLU A 270 -5.93 -6.82 -15.16
N LYS A 271 -6.04 -6.10 -16.28
CA LYS A 271 -5.59 -6.60 -17.58
C LYS A 271 -4.08 -6.86 -17.63
N TYR A 272 -3.29 -6.03 -16.95
CA TYR A 272 -1.83 -6.17 -16.97
C TYR A 272 -1.36 -7.36 -16.13
N PHE A 273 -1.97 -7.56 -14.96
CA PHE A 273 -1.59 -8.62 -14.02
C PHE A 273 -2.34 -9.94 -14.24
N GLY A 274 -3.36 -9.95 -15.10
CA GLY A 274 -4.16 -11.15 -15.38
C GLY A 274 -5.14 -11.50 -14.26
N TRP A 275 -5.49 -10.55 -13.39
CA TRP A 275 -6.39 -10.78 -12.26
C TRP A 275 -7.84 -11.08 -12.68
N SER A 276 -8.19 -10.89 -13.95
CA SER A 276 -9.51 -11.19 -14.52
C SER A 276 -9.58 -12.59 -15.16
N ASP A 277 -8.43 -13.19 -15.47
CA ASP A 277 -8.32 -14.46 -16.20
C ASP A 277 -8.16 -15.60 -15.19
N GLY A 278 -9.25 -15.96 -14.50
CA GLY A 278 -9.24 -17.10 -13.59
C GLY A 278 -9.00 -18.40 -14.34
N ASP A 279 -7.77 -18.93 -14.31
CA ASP A 279 -7.40 -20.29 -14.74
C ASP A 279 -7.93 -21.40 -13.79
N GLY A 280 -9.04 -21.13 -13.09
CA GLY A 280 -9.79 -22.11 -12.32
C GLY A 280 -10.71 -22.90 -13.25
N ASP A 281 -10.21 -24.03 -13.76
CA ASP A 281 -10.98 -25.07 -14.44
C ASP A 281 -12.29 -25.36 -13.67
N GLY A 282 -13.42 -24.91 -14.22
CA GLY A 282 -14.76 -25.25 -13.72
C GLY A 282 -15.67 -24.07 -13.34
N GLY A 283 -16.04 -23.23 -14.31
CA GLY A 283 -17.42 -22.70 -14.42
C GLY A 283 -18.05 -21.99 -13.21
N SER A 284 -17.29 -21.23 -12.41
CA SER A 284 -17.86 -20.39 -11.36
C SER A 284 -18.10 -18.98 -11.90
N GLU A 285 -19.36 -18.55 -11.90
CA GLU A 285 -19.78 -17.16 -12.14
C GLU A 285 -18.84 -16.19 -11.40
N HIS A 286 -18.49 -15.06 -12.03
CA HIS A 286 -17.70 -13.95 -11.49
C HIS A 286 -18.28 -13.39 -10.18
N ARG A 287 -18.21 -14.16 -9.09
CA ARG A 287 -18.70 -13.83 -7.77
C ARG A 287 -17.55 -13.31 -6.92
N SER A 288 -17.87 -12.34 -6.07
CA SER A 288 -17.01 -11.89 -4.96
C SER A 288 -16.60 -13.07 -4.07
N VAL A 289 -15.58 -12.86 -3.22
CA VAL A 289 -15.06 -13.90 -2.31
C VAL A 289 -16.14 -14.49 -1.40
N THR A 290 -17.12 -13.68 -0.98
CA THR A 290 -18.24 -14.12 -0.14
C THR A 290 -19.35 -14.82 -0.92
N GLY A 291 -19.32 -14.81 -2.25
CA GLY A 291 -20.34 -15.37 -3.12
C GLY A 291 -21.67 -14.59 -3.14
N GLN A 292 -21.76 -13.48 -2.42
CA GLN A 292 -23.00 -12.75 -2.17
C GLN A 292 -23.42 -11.83 -3.33
N GLU A 293 -22.44 -11.32 -4.07
CA GLU A 293 -22.62 -10.41 -5.21
C GLU A 293 -21.62 -10.75 -6.34
N SER A 294 -21.88 -10.25 -7.55
CA SER A 294 -20.92 -10.33 -8.65
C SER A 294 -19.68 -9.45 -8.37
N ARG A 295 -18.57 -9.75 -9.04
CA ARG A 295 -17.33 -8.96 -8.94
C ARG A 295 -17.55 -7.50 -9.31
N GLU A 296 -18.31 -7.23 -10.37
CA GLU A 296 -18.61 -5.86 -10.82
C GLU A 296 -19.49 -5.10 -9.84
N GLU A 297 -20.44 -5.78 -9.18
CA GLU A 297 -21.25 -5.20 -8.10
C GLU A 297 -20.39 -4.88 -6.88
N CYS A 298 -19.50 -5.79 -6.48
CA CYS A 298 -18.53 -5.59 -5.40
C CYS A 298 -17.62 -4.39 -5.65
N GLU A 299 -17.03 -4.32 -6.84
CA GLU A 299 -16.20 -3.18 -7.26
C GLU A 299 -17.00 -1.88 -7.21
N SER A 300 -18.17 -1.85 -7.84
CA SER A 300 -19.03 -0.65 -7.90
C SER A 300 -19.45 -0.18 -6.52
N ARG A 301 -19.73 -1.11 -5.61
CA ARG A 301 -20.06 -0.83 -4.22
C ARG A 301 -18.88 -0.22 -3.49
N LEU A 302 -17.70 -0.83 -3.51
CA LEU A 302 -16.49 -0.30 -2.84
C LEU A 302 -16.03 1.04 -3.45
N VAL A 303 -16.15 1.20 -4.76
CA VAL A 303 -15.91 2.47 -5.45
C VAL A 303 -16.93 3.53 -5.05
N ARG A 304 -18.15 3.19 -4.63
CA ARG A 304 -19.15 4.17 -4.17
C ARG A 304 -19.05 4.45 -2.67
N GLU A 305 -18.85 3.40 -1.88
CA GLU A 305 -19.12 3.33 -0.44
C GLU A 305 -17.86 3.13 0.41
N GLY A 306 -16.68 2.96 -0.19
CA GLY A 306 -15.44 2.58 0.51
C GLY A 306 -15.17 3.38 1.80
N ASP A 307 -14.73 2.64 2.83
CA ASP A 307 -14.81 3.02 4.25
C ASP A 307 -13.98 4.25 4.65
N ASN A 308 -13.01 4.66 3.83
CA ASN A 308 -12.09 5.77 4.13
C ASN A 308 -12.33 7.04 3.31
N ARG A 309 -13.55 7.25 2.78
CA ARG A 309 -13.94 8.52 2.18
C ARG A 309 -14.21 9.56 3.27
N HIS A 310 -13.16 10.15 3.81
CA HIS A 310 -13.31 11.31 4.69
C HIS A 310 -13.94 12.45 3.89
N VAL A 311 -15.22 12.74 4.16
CA VAL A 311 -15.90 13.87 3.56
C VAL A 311 -15.26 15.13 4.13
N HIS A 312 -14.55 15.85 3.27
CA HIS A 312 -13.91 17.09 3.64
C HIS A 312 -14.19 18.16 2.59
N PRO A 313 -14.12 19.45 2.98
CA PRO A 313 -14.13 20.56 2.04
C PRO A 313 -13.14 20.35 0.89
N LYS A 314 -13.57 20.74 -0.31
CA LYS A 314 -12.67 20.92 -1.45
C LYS A 314 -12.16 22.34 -1.41
N TYR A 315 -10.87 22.50 -1.66
CA TYR A 315 -10.23 23.81 -1.78
C TYR A 315 -10.03 24.10 -3.26
N GLU A 316 -10.66 25.16 -3.75
CA GLU A 316 -10.56 25.57 -5.14
C GLU A 316 -9.25 26.34 -5.40
N GLU A 317 -8.80 26.32 -6.65
CA GLU A 317 -7.66 27.10 -7.08
C GLU A 317 -7.87 28.59 -6.79
N GLY A 318 -6.82 29.26 -6.29
CA GLY A 318 -6.90 30.65 -5.84
C GLY A 318 -7.29 30.86 -4.37
N THR A 319 -7.71 29.81 -3.64
CA THR A 319 -7.83 29.89 -2.17
C THR A 319 -6.45 29.89 -1.51
N GLU A 320 -6.31 30.53 -0.34
CA GLU A 320 -5.02 30.64 0.36
C GLU A 320 -4.42 29.27 0.70
N ALA A 321 -5.23 28.36 1.27
CA ALA A 321 -4.78 27.00 1.56
C ALA A 321 -4.34 26.26 0.28
N TYR A 322 -5.08 26.39 -0.82
CA TYR A 322 -4.71 25.76 -2.10
C TYR A 322 -3.35 26.26 -2.59
N GLU A 323 -3.12 27.58 -2.62
CA GLU A 323 -1.85 28.15 -3.10
C GLU A 323 -0.67 27.78 -2.19
N LEU A 324 -0.87 27.71 -0.87
CA LEU A 324 0.15 27.23 0.07
C LEU A 324 0.51 25.77 -0.18
N LEU A 325 -0.49 24.90 -0.32
CA LEU A 325 -0.29 23.47 -0.60
C LEU A 325 0.34 23.23 -1.97
N LYS A 326 -0.10 23.97 -3.00
CA LYS A 326 0.44 23.96 -4.36
C LYS A 326 1.93 24.33 -4.34
N LYS A 327 2.30 25.40 -3.62
CA LYS A 327 3.69 25.83 -3.46
C LYS A 327 4.53 24.76 -2.75
N LYS A 328 4.00 24.15 -1.69
CA LYS A 328 4.70 23.13 -0.90
C LYS A 328 4.91 21.82 -1.68
N ASN A 329 4.00 21.50 -2.60
CA ASN A 329 4.01 20.27 -3.40
C ASN A 329 4.33 20.53 -4.89
N GLY A 330 5.12 21.56 -5.19
CA GLY A 330 5.42 21.97 -6.56
C GLY A 330 6.10 20.89 -7.43
N TYR A 331 7.00 20.09 -6.86
CA TYR A 331 7.61 18.97 -7.59
C TYR A 331 6.63 17.82 -7.80
N ASP A 332 5.80 17.51 -6.79
CA ASP A 332 4.75 16.51 -6.91
C ASP A 332 3.73 16.88 -7.99
N LEU A 333 3.40 18.17 -8.16
CA LEU A 333 2.53 18.65 -9.24
C LEU A 333 3.13 18.40 -10.61
N MET A 334 4.42 18.69 -10.80
CA MET A 334 5.11 18.41 -12.05
C MET A 334 5.29 16.91 -12.33
N LEU A 335 5.43 16.10 -11.28
CA LEU A 335 5.45 14.64 -11.40
C LEU A 335 4.06 14.10 -11.78
N TYR A 336 3.00 14.63 -11.18
CA TYR A 336 1.63 14.20 -11.45
C TYR A 336 1.16 14.56 -12.87
N GLU A 337 1.53 15.73 -13.40
CA GLU A 337 1.26 16.04 -14.81
C GLU A 337 1.98 15.08 -15.76
N TYR A 338 3.22 14.69 -15.45
CA TYR A 338 3.91 13.63 -16.19
C TYR A 338 3.22 12.26 -16.04
N ALA A 339 2.70 11.94 -14.85
CA ALA A 339 1.92 10.71 -14.65
C ALA A 339 0.65 10.67 -15.50
N LYS A 340 -0.04 11.81 -15.68
CA LYS A 340 -1.17 11.93 -16.59
C LYS A 340 -0.79 11.68 -18.05
N GLU A 341 0.42 12.07 -18.46
CA GLU A 341 0.96 11.74 -19.79
C GLU A 341 1.25 10.25 -19.93
N LEU A 342 1.78 9.59 -18.90
CA LEU A 342 2.01 8.14 -18.88
C LEU A 342 0.71 7.31 -18.88
N PHE A 343 -0.35 7.86 -18.28
CA PHE A 343 -1.65 7.19 -18.21
C PHE A 343 -2.38 7.19 -19.55
N ARG A 344 -2.27 8.26 -20.34
CA ARG A 344 -2.87 8.34 -21.68
C ARG A 344 -2.31 7.28 -22.61
#